data_AF-A0A1B9I861-F1
#
_entry.id   AF-A0A1B9I861-F1
#
_cell.length_a   1.000
_cell.length_b   1.000
_cell.length_c   1.000
_cell.angle_alpha   90.00
_cell.angle_beta   90.00
_cell.angle_gamma   90.00
#
_symmetry.space_group_name_H-M   'P 1'
#
loop_
_entity.id
_entity.type
_entity.pdbx_description
1 polymer ?
#
loop_
_entity_poly.entity_id
_entity_poly.type
_entity_poly.pdbx_seq_one_letter_code
_entity_poly.pdbx_strand_id
1 'polypeptide(L)'
;MSYPFIRYSKPLVLIFLLTVICILLPSLYKSRSISSMNDVCSIEDTNSCLDEDTGDLALHGIQIDLSRIVYNIRKSIRDSAKSYDEDHYTKDLGFKIKYQSLSEYQQHLQSTYNHYFTSSKSNTDLFNGIASYLSIIPSSSAKFLPKNVYTTSLEDSNALPDQFNSWTSNNEDWNIRFVNDDEIDSWLNGIIPFSKLVEAMKWLKDDGRWGVVRSDLFRYLVLLLDGGVYTDTDTACIRPISQWGSNALNFHFNNPLIEALPQLLSLSKDNENSKYPNELENIEDSPSLIIALENDSPASGSDWKADTFVRGLQVVQWTIAAKKGHPILLDVIGHALNKVEELRKAQEGDVEVNDEQEILEWSGPGAFTDAVFRYLLIRYGFHPNQASGLDRPLRIGDVLIMPVHSFRADASEGYQGDNQVVWHGNKLNHAGPSDSANDKRSDISP
;
A
#
# COMPACT_ATOMS: atom_id res chain seq x y z
N MET A 1 -40.12 69.37 31.10
CA MET A 1 -39.15 68.52 31.81
C MET A 1 -39.23 67.12 31.23
N SER A 2 -38.07 66.59 30.90
CA SER A 2 -37.81 65.50 29.96
C SER A 2 -38.33 64.14 30.43
N TYR A 3 -39.01 63.41 29.55
CA TYR A 3 -39.22 61.96 29.70
C TYR A 3 -37.98 61.20 29.21
N PRO A 4 -37.46 60.21 29.95
CA PRO A 4 -36.25 59.50 29.56
C PRO A 4 -36.55 58.31 28.62
N PHE A 5 -35.57 58.10 27.76
CA PHE A 5 -35.38 56.99 26.83
C PHE A 5 -35.48 55.61 27.50
N ILE A 6 -36.21 54.69 26.86
CA ILE A 6 -35.97 53.25 26.98
C ILE A 6 -35.35 52.78 25.65
N ARG A 7 -34.14 52.21 25.76
CA ARG A 7 -33.38 51.59 24.66
C ARG A 7 -34.09 50.32 24.19
N TYR A 8 -34.52 50.30 22.92
CA TYR A 8 -34.86 49.05 22.24
C TYR A 8 -33.57 48.34 21.82
N SER A 9 -33.41 47.09 22.25
CA SER A 9 -32.32 46.23 21.83
C SER A 9 -32.54 45.78 20.38
N LYS A 10 -31.49 45.89 19.57
CA LYS A 10 -31.48 45.54 18.14
C LYS A 10 -31.63 44.04 17.77
N PRO A 11 -31.63 43.01 18.66
CA PRO A 11 -31.77 41.64 18.20
C PRO A 11 -33.23 41.20 17.96
N LEU A 12 -34.24 41.86 18.56
CA LEU A 12 -35.64 41.43 18.42
C LEU A 12 -36.25 41.76 17.04
N VAL A 13 -35.85 42.86 16.40
CA VAL A 13 -36.33 43.22 15.05
C VAL A 13 -35.72 42.30 13.99
N LEU A 14 -34.50 41.81 14.22
CA LEU A 14 -33.82 40.87 13.31
C LEU A 14 -34.43 39.46 13.39
N ILE A 15 -34.83 39.02 14.60
CA ILE A 15 -35.49 37.72 14.80
C ILE A 15 -36.90 37.73 14.18
N PHE A 16 -37.61 38.85 14.22
CA PHE A 16 -38.92 38.99 13.57
C PHE A 16 -38.82 39.05 12.04
N LEU A 17 -37.75 39.63 11.48
CA LEU A 17 -37.53 39.64 10.03
C LEU A 17 -37.14 38.26 9.49
N LEU A 18 -36.32 37.50 10.22
CA LEU A 18 -35.88 36.15 9.85
C LEU A 18 -37.02 35.12 9.91
N THR A 19 -37.93 35.25 10.88
CA THR A 19 -39.09 34.35 11.00
C THR A 19 -40.15 34.59 9.92
N VAL A 20 -40.30 35.83 9.43
CA VAL A 20 -41.21 36.14 8.31
C VAL A 20 -40.65 35.65 6.95
N ILE A 21 -39.33 35.62 6.77
CA ILE A 21 -38.69 35.10 5.54
C ILE A 21 -38.78 33.56 5.48
N CYS A 22 -38.73 32.85 6.61
CA CYS A 22 -38.88 31.39 6.64
C CYS A 22 -40.32 30.90 6.46
N ILE A 23 -41.34 31.74 6.69
CA ILE A 23 -42.76 31.35 6.60
C ILE A 23 -43.40 31.71 5.24
N LEU A 24 -42.76 32.57 4.43
CA LEU A 24 -43.31 33.05 3.14
C LEU A 24 -42.62 32.52 1.88
N LEU A 25 -41.74 31.53 1.97
CA LEU A 25 -41.20 30.82 0.79
C LEU A 25 -41.50 29.31 0.80
N PRO A 26 -42.73 28.93 0.44
CA PRO A 26 -42.95 27.66 -0.22
C PRO A 26 -43.78 27.86 -1.50
N SER A 27 -43.15 28.27 -2.62
CA SER A 27 -43.78 28.08 -3.95
C SER A 27 -42.86 28.14 -5.17
N LEU A 28 -41.54 28.22 -5.03
CA LEU A 28 -40.64 28.28 -6.20
C LEU A 28 -39.37 27.47 -5.98
N TYR A 29 -39.49 26.15 -5.87
CA TYR A 29 -38.47 25.19 -6.32
C TYR A 29 -39.12 23.81 -6.38
N LYS A 30 -39.56 23.43 -7.59
CA LYS A 30 -39.92 22.06 -7.91
C LYS A 30 -38.65 21.38 -8.42
N SER A 31 -37.77 20.94 -7.52
CA SER A 31 -36.66 20.05 -7.89
C SER A 31 -37.04 18.62 -7.56
N ARG A 32 -37.01 17.76 -8.59
CA ARG A 32 -37.11 16.31 -8.51
C ARG A 32 -36.32 15.75 -7.32
N SER A 33 -36.93 14.86 -6.56
CA SER A 33 -36.21 13.99 -5.64
C SER A 33 -35.26 13.11 -6.46
N ILE A 34 -33.95 13.33 -6.32
CA ILE A 34 -32.95 12.34 -6.66
C ILE A 34 -32.71 11.56 -5.38
N SER A 35 -33.18 10.31 -5.36
CA SER A 35 -32.77 9.32 -4.37
C SER A 35 -31.25 9.20 -4.43
N SER A 36 -30.58 9.27 -3.29
CA SER A 36 -29.17 8.88 -3.19
C SER A 36 -29.04 7.44 -3.67
N MET A 37 -28.42 7.23 -4.82
CA MET A 37 -28.04 5.89 -5.28
C MET A 37 -26.91 5.39 -4.39
N ASN A 38 -27.30 4.60 -3.39
CA ASN A 38 -26.41 3.63 -2.77
C ASN A 38 -26.36 2.42 -3.71
N ASP A 39 -25.48 2.42 -4.70
CA ASP A 39 -25.20 1.21 -5.48
C ASP A 39 -23.98 0.49 -4.91
N VAL A 40 -24.24 -0.23 -3.82
CA VAL A 40 -23.49 -1.44 -3.48
C VAL A 40 -24.15 -2.55 -4.29
N CYS A 41 -23.51 -3.00 -5.37
CA CYS A 41 -24.00 -4.15 -6.14
C CYS A 41 -24.10 -5.36 -5.21
N SER A 42 -25.34 -5.78 -4.95
CA SER A 42 -25.64 -7.02 -4.24
C SER A 42 -25.53 -8.20 -5.20
N ILE A 43 -24.98 -9.29 -4.67
CA ILE A 43 -24.77 -10.57 -5.33
C ILE A 43 -26.12 -11.26 -5.45
N GLU A 44 -26.67 -11.31 -6.66
CA GLU A 44 -27.61 -12.31 -7.20
C GLU A 44 -28.30 -11.68 -8.42
N ASP A 45 -27.65 -11.76 -9.59
CA ASP A 45 -28.28 -11.80 -10.93
C ASP A 45 -27.21 -11.52 -12.00
N THR A 46 -26.82 -12.54 -12.76
CA THR A 46 -25.79 -12.45 -13.80
C THR A 46 -26.29 -11.84 -15.12
N ASN A 47 -27.35 -11.02 -15.11
CA ASN A 47 -27.91 -10.44 -16.34
C ASN A 47 -28.51 -9.01 -16.23
N SER A 48 -28.29 -8.25 -15.15
CA SER A 48 -28.90 -6.91 -14.99
C SER A 48 -27.93 -5.72 -14.94
N CYS A 49 -26.63 -5.90 -15.17
CA CYS A 49 -25.68 -4.77 -15.25
C CYS A 49 -25.63 -4.10 -16.64
N LEU A 50 -26.78 -3.95 -17.29
CA LEU A 50 -26.96 -3.15 -18.50
C LEU A 50 -28.24 -2.34 -18.34
N ASP A 51 -28.18 -1.27 -17.55
CA ASP A 51 -29.16 -0.20 -17.69
C ASP A 51 -28.47 1.17 -17.72
N GLU A 52 -28.96 1.92 -18.70
CA GLU A 52 -28.52 3.16 -19.30
C GLU A 52 -28.58 4.36 -18.32
N ASP A 53 -27.44 5.02 -18.08
CA ASP A 53 -27.40 6.50 -17.96
C ASP A 53 -25.95 7.02 -18.00
N THR A 54 -25.24 6.79 -19.11
CA THR A 54 -24.03 7.55 -19.46
C THR A 54 -24.41 8.51 -20.55
N GLY A 55 -24.51 9.80 -20.22
CA GLY A 55 -24.92 10.85 -21.14
C GLY A 55 -24.20 10.76 -22.49
N ASP A 56 -24.98 10.48 -23.52
CA ASP A 56 -24.54 10.46 -24.92
C ASP A 56 -24.17 11.89 -25.35
N LEU A 57 -22.89 12.12 -25.59
CA LEU A 57 -22.40 13.35 -26.21
C LEU A 57 -21.92 13.06 -27.63
N ALA A 58 -22.81 13.43 -28.56
CA ALA A 58 -22.57 13.37 -29.99
C ALA A 58 -21.69 14.55 -30.42
N LEU A 59 -20.37 14.37 -30.40
CA LEU A 59 -19.48 15.14 -31.26
C LEU A 59 -19.50 14.55 -32.66
N HIS A 60 -19.53 15.41 -33.69
CA HIS A 60 -19.35 15.01 -35.08
C HIS A 60 -18.06 14.16 -35.25
N GLY A 61 -18.24 12.84 -35.36
CA GLY A 61 -17.37 11.97 -36.15
C GLY A 61 -16.60 10.85 -35.44
N ILE A 62 -16.37 10.89 -34.12
CA ILE A 62 -15.68 9.80 -33.40
C ILE A 62 -16.27 9.63 -32.00
N GLN A 63 -17.06 8.57 -31.81
CA GLN A 63 -17.57 8.15 -30.50
C GLN A 63 -16.56 7.18 -29.87
N ILE A 64 -15.92 7.58 -28.78
CA ILE A 64 -14.98 6.71 -28.05
C ILE A 64 -15.77 5.92 -27.00
N ASP A 65 -16.02 4.65 -27.27
CA ASP A 65 -16.63 3.72 -26.31
C ASP A 65 -15.61 3.34 -25.22
N LEU A 66 -15.63 4.08 -24.11
CA LEU A 66 -14.79 3.82 -22.94
C LEU A 66 -15.03 2.43 -22.35
N SER A 67 -16.26 1.93 -22.37
CA SER A 67 -16.60 0.61 -21.84
C SER A 67 -15.86 -0.49 -22.60
N ARG A 68 -15.79 -0.37 -23.93
CA ARG A 68 -15.01 -1.28 -24.77
C ARG A 68 -13.50 -1.15 -24.56
N ILE A 69 -12.99 0.06 -24.34
CA ILE A 69 -11.57 0.28 -24.01
C ILE A 69 -11.22 -0.39 -22.68
N VAL A 70 -11.99 -0.12 -21.63
CA VAL A 70 -11.80 -0.71 -20.29
C VAL A 70 -11.93 -2.23 -20.36
N TYR A 71 -12.88 -2.75 -21.13
CA TYR A 71 -13.02 -4.18 -21.37
C TYR A 71 -11.77 -4.78 -22.03
N ASN A 72 -11.23 -4.15 -23.09
CA ASN A 72 -10.03 -4.63 -23.78
C ASN A 72 -8.80 -4.59 -22.88
N ILE A 73 -8.67 -3.55 -22.04
CA ILE A 73 -7.62 -3.46 -21.03
C ILE A 73 -7.74 -4.62 -20.03
N ARG A 74 -8.92 -4.80 -19.42
CA ARG A 74 -9.20 -5.91 -18.48
C ARG A 74 -8.92 -7.27 -19.08
N LYS A 75 -9.33 -7.46 -20.34
CA LYS A 75 -9.10 -8.70 -21.08
C LYS A 75 -7.60 -8.95 -21.25
N SER A 76 -6.83 -7.95 -21.69
CA SER A 76 -5.38 -8.11 -21.86
C SER A 76 -4.65 -8.43 -20.57
N ILE A 77 -5.00 -7.75 -19.46
CA ILE A 77 -4.44 -8.03 -18.14
C ILE A 77 -4.78 -9.46 -17.72
N ARG A 78 -6.05 -9.86 -17.87
CA ARG A 78 -6.53 -11.20 -17.53
C ARG A 78 -5.82 -12.27 -18.36
N ASP A 79 -5.69 -12.08 -19.67
CA ASP A 79 -5.08 -13.04 -20.57
C ASP A 79 -3.59 -13.23 -20.24
N SER A 80 -2.89 -12.15 -19.87
CA SER A 80 -1.51 -12.24 -19.36
C SER A 80 -1.43 -12.90 -17.99
N ALA A 81 -2.32 -12.57 -17.06
CA ALA A 81 -2.32 -13.20 -15.73
C ALA A 81 -2.63 -14.70 -15.78
N LYS A 82 -3.50 -15.13 -16.72
CA LYS A 82 -3.80 -16.55 -16.97
C LYS A 82 -2.64 -17.35 -17.53
N SER A 83 -1.64 -16.70 -18.14
CA SER A 83 -0.44 -17.39 -18.61
C SER A 83 0.59 -17.60 -17.50
N TYR A 84 0.24 -17.34 -16.24
CA TYR A 84 1.10 -17.58 -15.09
C TYR A 84 1.32 -19.08 -14.92
N ASP A 85 2.58 -19.50 -14.98
CA ASP A 85 2.97 -20.90 -14.85
C ASP A 85 3.20 -21.22 -13.37
N GLU A 86 2.14 -21.64 -12.68
CA GLU A 86 2.17 -21.96 -11.24
C GLU A 86 3.24 -22.98 -10.90
N ASP A 87 3.39 -24.03 -11.72
CA ASP A 87 4.34 -25.12 -11.47
C ASP A 87 5.78 -24.63 -11.63
N HIS A 88 6.07 -23.86 -12.68
CA HIS A 88 7.39 -23.27 -12.90
C HIS A 88 7.78 -22.33 -11.75
N TYR A 89 6.92 -21.36 -11.41
CA TYR A 89 7.25 -20.36 -10.38
C TYR A 89 7.32 -20.97 -8.97
N THR A 90 6.49 -21.97 -8.67
CA THR A 90 6.57 -22.70 -7.40
C THR A 90 7.89 -23.47 -7.31
N LYS A 91 8.24 -24.20 -8.37
CA LYS A 91 9.43 -25.06 -8.37
C LYS A 91 10.73 -24.27 -8.36
N ASP A 92 10.84 -23.28 -9.23
CA ASP A 92 12.11 -22.61 -9.51
C ASP A 92 12.34 -21.41 -8.58
N LEU A 93 11.25 -20.74 -8.15
CA LEU A 93 11.30 -19.51 -7.36
C LEU A 93 10.57 -19.60 -6.01
N GLY A 94 9.92 -20.72 -5.70
CA GLY A 94 9.28 -20.94 -4.40
C GLY A 94 7.95 -20.21 -4.19
N PHE A 95 7.40 -19.53 -5.20
CA PHE A 95 6.14 -18.79 -5.07
C PHE A 95 4.98 -19.69 -4.67
N LYS A 96 4.10 -19.22 -3.78
CA LYS A 96 2.84 -19.91 -3.43
C LYS A 96 1.63 -19.12 -3.94
N ILE A 97 1.70 -18.69 -5.19
CA ILE A 97 0.64 -17.95 -5.87
C ILE A 97 -0.17 -18.92 -6.72
N LYS A 98 -1.48 -18.95 -6.49
CA LYS A 98 -2.45 -19.56 -7.40
C LYS A 98 -3.18 -18.46 -8.15
N TYR A 99 -3.38 -18.65 -9.45
CA TYR A 99 -4.09 -17.66 -10.25
C TYR A 99 -5.53 -17.49 -9.75
N GLN A 100 -5.93 -16.22 -9.63
CA GLN A 100 -7.29 -15.81 -9.31
C GLN A 100 -7.68 -14.67 -10.26
N SER A 101 -8.96 -14.61 -10.61
CA SER A 101 -9.51 -13.46 -11.29
C SER A 101 -9.57 -12.25 -10.35
N LEU A 102 -9.64 -11.05 -10.93
CA LEU A 102 -9.79 -9.80 -10.15
C LEU A 102 -11.02 -9.85 -9.23
N SER A 103 -12.11 -10.48 -9.67
CA SER A 103 -13.34 -10.60 -8.88
C SER A 103 -13.14 -11.52 -7.67
N GLU A 104 -12.47 -12.66 -7.85
CA GLU A 104 -12.16 -13.59 -6.76
C GLU A 104 -11.21 -12.95 -5.75
N TYR A 105 -10.21 -12.19 -6.23
CA TYR A 105 -9.30 -11.45 -5.37
C TYR A 105 -10.02 -10.35 -4.56
N GLN A 106 -10.92 -9.60 -5.20
CA GLN A 106 -11.73 -8.60 -4.49
C GLN A 106 -12.63 -9.25 -3.43
N GLN A 107 -13.27 -10.38 -3.74
CA GLN A 107 -14.09 -11.13 -2.79
C GLN A 107 -13.25 -11.69 -1.63
N HIS A 108 -12.03 -12.16 -1.92
CA HIS A 108 -11.08 -12.60 -0.90
C HIS A 108 -10.76 -11.46 0.07
N LEU A 109 -10.34 -10.30 -0.43
CA LEU A 109 -10.06 -9.13 0.39
C LEU A 109 -11.28 -8.67 1.20
N GLN A 110 -12.47 -8.67 0.60
CA GLN A 110 -13.72 -8.31 1.29
C GLN A 110 -14.03 -9.28 2.44
N SER A 111 -13.85 -10.58 2.19
CA SER A 111 -14.08 -11.62 3.19
C SER A 111 -13.09 -11.50 4.35
N THR A 112 -11.81 -11.27 4.04
CA THR A 112 -10.75 -10.99 5.03
C THR A 112 -11.09 -9.77 5.88
N TYR A 113 -11.46 -8.65 5.24
CA TYR A 113 -11.85 -7.43 5.94
C TYR A 113 -13.05 -7.66 6.86
N ASN A 114 -14.10 -8.30 6.33
CA ASN A 114 -15.31 -8.59 7.09
C ASN A 114 -15.03 -9.49 8.29
N HIS A 115 -14.20 -10.53 8.13
CA HIS A 115 -13.93 -11.47 9.20
C HIS A 115 -13.04 -10.89 10.30
N TYR A 116 -12.00 -10.11 9.96
CA TYR A 116 -11.00 -9.65 10.92
C TYR A 116 -11.16 -8.21 11.40
N PHE A 117 -11.64 -7.29 10.55
CA PHE A 117 -11.65 -5.84 10.84
C PHE A 117 -13.02 -5.31 11.27
N THR A 118 -14.12 -5.99 10.92
CA THR A 118 -15.44 -5.46 11.28
C THR A 118 -15.71 -5.61 12.77
N SER A 119 -16.20 -4.52 13.36
CA SER A 119 -16.74 -4.46 14.72
C SER A 119 -18.19 -3.97 14.67
N SER A 120 -18.84 -3.88 15.83
CA SER A 120 -20.20 -3.31 15.95
C SER A 120 -20.32 -1.85 15.45
N LYS A 121 -19.20 -1.16 15.18
CA LYS A 121 -19.12 0.15 14.54
C LYS A 121 -18.28 0.06 13.25
N SER A 122 -18.75 -0.70 12.27
CA SER A 122 -18.04 -0.88 10.99
C SER A 122 -17.77 0.45 10.27
N ASN A 123 -16.51 0.70 9.89
CA ASN A 123 -16.10 1.82 9.07
C ASN A 123 -15.98 1.36 7.60
N THR A 124 -17.07 1.44 6.86
CA THR A 124 -17.13 1.05 5.44
C THR A 124 -16.15 1.81 4.55
N ASP A 125 -15.65 2.97 4.99
CA ASP A 125 -14.80 3.83 4.18
C ASP A 125 -13.41 3.24 3.96
N LEU A 126 -12.88 2.46 4.92
CA LEU A 126 -11.58 1.83 4.79
C LEU A 126 -11.60 0.79 3.65
N PHE A 127 -12.59 -0.10 3.64
CA PHE A 127 -12.67 -1.12 2.58
C PHE A 127 -12.95 -0.48 1.21
N ASN A 128 -13.80 0.54 1.13
CA ASN A 128 -14.00 1.30 -0.11
C ASN A 128 -12.68 1.91 -0.62
N GLY A 129 -11.87 2.45 0.30
CA GLY A 129 -10.53 2.92 0.01
C GLY A 129 -9.60 1.83 -0.53
N ILE A 130 -9.66 0.62 0.02
CA ILE A 130 -8.88 -0.54 -0.47
C ILE A 130 -9.37 -0.97 -1.85
N ALA A 131 -10.69 -1.16 -2.02
CA ALA A 131 -11.30 -1.57 -3.29
C ALA A 131 -11.03 -0.58 -4.44
N SER A 132 -10.88 0.71 -4.13
CA SER A 132 -10.55 1.72 -5.15
C SER A 132 -9.23 1.46 -5.89
N TYR A 133 -8.24 0.81 -5.26
CA TYR A 133 -6.98 0.43 -5.91
C TYR A 133 -7.15 -0.66 -6.98
N LEU A 134 -8.22 -1.45 -6.88
CA LEU A 134 -8.54 -2.50 -7.86
C LEU A 134 -9.24 -1.94 -9.11
N SER A 135 -9.68 -0.67 -9.06
CA SER A 135 -10.25 0.00 -10.22
C SER A 135 -9.17 0.33 -11.26
N ILE A 136 -9.49 0.08 -12.53
CA ILE A 136 -8.68 0.53 -13.68
C ILE A 136 -8.87 2.01 -13.94
N ILE A 137 -10.05 2.55 -13.61
CA ILE A 137 -10.33 3.97 -13.72
C ILE A 137 -9.78 4.63 -12.45
N PRO A 138 -8.84 5.59 -12.56
CA PRO A 138 -8.28 6.29 -11.42
C PRO A 138 -9.37 6.97 -10.58
N SER A 139 -9.28 6.85 -9.26
CA SER A 139 -10.12 7.64 -8.35
C SER A 139 -9.76 9.12 -8.46
N SER A 140 -10.76 10.00 -8.30
CA SER A 140 -10.55 11.45 -8.25
C SER A 140 -9.87 11.90 -6.94
N SER A 141 -9.82 11.06 -5.91
CA SER A 141 -9.15 11.39 -4.65
C SER A 141 -7.65 11.08 -4.73
N ALA A 142 -6.81 12.12 -4.83
CA ALA A 142 -5.37 11.96 -4.65
C ALA A 142 -5.08 11.44 -3.23
N LYS A 143 -4.45 10.28 -3.12
CA LYS A 143 -3.90 9.77 -1.85
C LYS A 143 -2.46 10.25 -1.76
N PHE A 144 -2.11 10.90 -0.67
CA PHE A 144 -0.74 11.34 -0.38
C PHE A 144 -0.04 10.32 0.51
N LEU A 145 1.28 10.23 0.41
CA LEU A 145 2.08 9.42 1.33
C LEU A 145 2.18 10.13 2.69
N PRO A 146 1.61 9.60 3.77
CA PRO A 146 1.66 10.24 5.08
C PRO A 146 3.09 10.36 5.61
N LYS A 147 3.47 11.53 6.14
CA LYS A 147 4.84 11.81 6.61
C LYS A 147 5.09 11.30 8.03
N ASN A 148 4.95 9.98 8.21
CA ASN A 148 5.28 9.28 9.45
C ASN A 148 6.23 8.12 9.13
N VAL A 149 7.28 7.97 9.93
CA VAL A 149 8.17 6.80 9.93
C VAL A 149 7.92 6.05 11.22
N TYR A 150 7.46 4.81 11.13
CA TYR A 150 7.18 3.94 12.26
C TYR A 150 8.29 2.91 12.45
N THR A 151 8.59 2.63 13.71
CA THR A 151 9.47 1.54 14.11
C THR A 151 8.98 0.95 15.44
N THR A 152 9.33 -0.30 15.73
CA THR A 152 8.99 -0.99 16.98
C THR A 152 10.16 -1.85 17.44
N SER A 153 10.33 -1.96 18.75
CA SER A 153 11.29 -2.88 19.37
C SER A 153 10.80 -3.29 20.76
N LEU A 154 11.35 -4.40 21.27
CA LEU A 154 11.19 -4.79 22.67
C LEU A 154 12.01 -3.88 23.61
N GLU A 155 13.02 -3.19 23.08
CA GLU A 155 13.86 -2.26 23.83
C GLU A 155 13.21 -0.87 23.97
N ASP A 156 13.72 -0.03 24.89
CA ASP A 156 13.25 1.35 25.02
C ASP A 156 13.67 2.18 23.79
N SER A 157 12.86 3.17 23.42
CA SER A 157 13.20 4.23 22.47
C SER A 157 14.60 4.85 22.69
N ASN A 158 15.09 4.92 23.94
CA ASN A 158 16.42 5.44 24.27
C ASN A 158 17.57 4.48 23.91
N ALA A 159 17.27 3.24 23.56
CA ALA A 159 18.22 2.19 23.18
C ALA A 159 18.35 1.99 21.67
N LEU A 160 17.68 2.83 20.85
CA LEU A 160 17.78 2.74 19.40
C LEU A 160 19.24 2.91 18.93
N PRO A 161 19.70 2.12 17.95
CA PRO A 161 21.04 2.27 17.37
C PRO A 161 21.29 3.69 16.85
N ASP A 162 22.49 4.24 17.06
CA ASP A 162 22.85 5.61 16.65
C ASP A 162 22.56 5.90 15.17
N GLN A 163 22.75 4.90 14.32
CA GLN A 163 22.49 4.98 12.89
C GLN A 163 21.02 5.28 12.56
N PHE A 164 20.07 4.91 13.43
CA PHE A 164 18.64 5.17 13.23
C PHE A 164 18.34 6.67 13.24
N ASN A 165 19.18 7.49 13.88
CA ASN A 165 19.07 8.96 13.86
C ASN A 165 19.10 9.54 12.44
N SER A 166 19.69 8.82 11.48
CA SER A 166 19.68 9.19 10.06
C SER A 166 18.27 9.35 9.48
N TRP A 167 17.28 8.60 9.99
CA TRP A 167 15.88 8.77 9.58
C TRP A 167 15.35 10.16 9.95
N THR A 168 15.75 10.69 11.11
CA THR A 168 15.40 12.06 11.53
C THR A 168 16.19 13.10 10.73
N SER A 169 17.51 12.95 10.63
CA SER A 169 18.36 13.96 9.99
C SER A 169 18.11 14.09 8.49
N ASN A 170 17.76 13.00 7.81
CA ASN A 170 17.50 13.03 6.36
C ASN A 170 16.05 13.36 6.04
N ASN A 171 15.13 13.34 7.01
CA ASN A 171 13.70 13.56 6.78
C ASN A 171 13.13 14.53 7.82
N GLU A 172 13.68 15.75 7.89
CA GLU A 172 13.32 16.77 8.91
C GLU A 172 11.82 17.13 8.92
N ASP A 173 11.13 16.94 7.80
CA ASP A 173 9.69 17.19 7.63
C ASP A 173 8.81 15.96 7.94
N TRP A 174 9.40 14.86 8.40
CA TRP A 174 8.71 13.63 8.79
C TRP A 174 8.66 13.45 10.30
N ASN A 175 7.60 12.78 10.77
CA ASN A 175 7.47 12.42 12.17
C ASN A 175 8.01 11.01 12.39
N ILE A 176 9.04 10.89 13.24
CA ILE A 176 9.54 9.58 13.66
C ILE A 176 8.71 9.09 14.85
N ARG A 177 8.21 7.85 14.76
CA ARG A 177 7.29 7.22 15.72
C ARG A 177 7.87 5.88 16.14
N PHE A 178 8.51 5.87 17.31
CA PHE A 178 8.75 4.63 18.03
C PHE A 178 7.43 4.21 18.69
N VAL A 179 7.00 2.97 18.48
CA VAL A 179 5.74 2.45 19.03
C VAL A 179 6.03 1.18 19.80
N ASN A 180 5.75 1.18 21.11
CA ASN A 180 5.92 0.01 21.96
C ASN A 180 4.65 -0.87 22.00
N ASP A 181 4.75 -2.03 22.63
CA ASP A 181 3.65 -3.02 22.68
C ASP A 181 2.35 -2.50 23.30
N ASP A 182 2.41 -1.63 24.32
CA ASP A 182 1.22 -1.07 24.97
C ASP A 182 0.59 0.04 24.12
N GLU A 183 1.41 0.78 23.38
CA GLU A 183 0.96 1.76 22.39
C GLU A 183 0.29 1.09 21.19
N ILE A 184 0.83 -0.04 20.70
CA ILE A 184 0.19 -0.86 19.66
C ILE A 184 -1.21 -1.28 20.11
N ASP A 185 -1.34 -1.81 21.32
CA ASP A 185 -2.64 -2.25 21.86
C ASP A 185 -3.61 -1.08 22.01
N SER A 186 -3.15 0.06 22.53
CA SER A 186 -3.96 1.25 22.72
C SER A 186 -4.45 1.84 21.39
N TRP A 187 -3.57 1.89 20.39
CA TRP A 187 -3.87 2.35 19.04
C TRP A 187 -4.90 1.45 18.35
N LEU A 188 -4.70 0.12 18.38
CA LEU A 188 -5.63 -0.84 17.78
C LEU A 188 -7.03 -0.78 18.43
N ASN A 189 -7.10 -0.70 19.76
CA ASN A 189 -8.36 -0.53 20.48
C ASN A 189 -9.04 0.81 20.19
N GLY A 190 -8.28 1.85 19.84
CA GLY A 190 -8.82 3.14 19.43
C GLY A 190 -9.48 3.11 18.04
N ILE A 191 -8.93 2.36 17.10
CA ILE A 191 -9.34 2.38 15.69
C ILE A 191 -10.36 1.29 15.35
N ILE A 192 -10.12 0.04 15.78
CA ILE A 192 -10.95 -1.12 15.45
C ILE A 192 -11.25 -1.98 16.70
N PRO A 193 -11.90 -1.39 17.72
CA PRO A 193 -12.18 -2.09 18.98
C PRO A 193 -13.06 -3.32 18.78
N PHE A 194 -12.86 -4.34 19.62
CA PHE A 194 -13.66 -5.58 19.63
C PHE A 194 -13.68 -6.34 18.29
N SER A 195 -12.61 -6.21 17.50
CA SER A 195 -12.45 -6.98 16.27
C SER A 195 -11.60 -8.24 16.52
N LYS A 196 -11.79 -9.28 15.70
CA LYS A 196 -10.98 -10.52 15.80
C LYS A 196 -9.49 -10.25 15.62
N LEU A 197 -9.14 -9.22 14.84
CA LEU A 197 -7.77 -8.77 14.69
C LEU A 197 -7.16 -8.33 16.03
N VAL A 198 -7.89 -7.54 16.82
CA VAL A 198 -7.41 -7.10 18.14
C VAL A 198 -7.25 -8.29 19.08
N GLU A 199 -8.18 -9.25 19.04
CA GLU A 199 -8.09 -10.49 19.82
C GLU A 199 -6.85 -11.31 19.42
N ALA A 200 -6.59 -11.45 18.12
CA ALA A 200 -5.42 -12.16 17.59
C ALA A 200 -4.10 -11.47 17.99
N MET A 201 -4.01 -10.15 17.81
CA MET A 201 -2.83 -9.37 18.20
C MET A 201 -2.56 -9.52 19.70
N LYS A 202 -3.59 -9.40 20.54
CA LYS A 202 -3.46 -9.56 21.99
C LYS A 202 -3.02 -10.98 22.36
N TRP A 203 -3.60 -12.01 21.72
CA TRP A 203 -3.19 -13.39 21.96
C TRP A 203 -1.71 -13.64 21.63
N LEU A 204 -1.21 -13.09 20.51
CA LEU A 204 0.23 -13.20 20.15
C LEU A 204 1.14 -12.59 21.22
N LYS A 205 0.72 -11.46 21.81
CA LYS A 205 1.43 -10.80 22.92
C LYS A 205 1.38 -11.65 24.19
N ASP A 206 0.18 -12.08 24.60
CA ASP A 206 -0.04 -12.80 25.85
C ASP A 206 0.62 -14.19 25.86
N ASP A 207 0.70 -14.87 24.72
CA ASP A 207 1.38 -16.16 24.58
C ASP A 207 2.92 -16.03 24.65
N GLY A 208 3.48 -14.91 24.22
CA GLY A 208 4.90 -14.56 24.34
C GLY A 208 5.85 -15.29 23.38
N ARG A 209 5.45 -16.40 22.75
CA ARG A 209 6.28 -17.11 21.75
C ARG A 209 6.27 -16.45 20.38
N TRP A 210 5.19 -15.73 20.04
CA TRP A 210 4.93 -15.23 18.69
C TRP A 210 5.23 -13.73 18.50
N GLY A 211 6.19 -13.20 19.25
CA GLY A 211 6.57 -11.78 19.19
C GLY A 211 6.98 -11.32 17.79
N VAL A 212 7.69 -12.18 17.03
CA VAL A 212 8.10 -11.89 15.64
C VAL A 212 6.87 -11.74 14.74
N VAL A 213 5.92 -12.69 14.82
CA VAL A 213 4.67 -12.64 14.03
C VAL A 213 3.86 -11.39 14.37
N ARG A 214 3.80 -11.00 15.64
CA ARG A 214 3.13 -9.78 16.08
C ARG A 214 3.80 -8.52 15.50
N SER A 215 5.12 -8.47 15.48
CA SER A 215 5.89 -7.37 14.89
C SER A 215 5.67 -7.28 13.36
N ASP A 216 5.73 -8.42 12.67
CA ASP A 216 5.42 -8.52 11.24
C ASP A 216 3.98 -8.05 10.94
N LEU A 217 3.00 -8.45 11.74
CA LEU A 217 1.63 -7.97 11.59
C LEU A 217 1.51 -6.46 11.83
N PHE A 218 2.17 -5.94 12.87
CA PHE A 218 2.14 -4.51 13.18
C PHE A 218 2.65 -3.66 12.02
N ARG A 219 3.78 -4.03 11.38
CA ARG A 219 4.30 -3.25 10.25
C ARG A 219 3.33 -3.17 9.07
N TYR A 220 2.61 -4.25 8.77
CA TYR A 220 1.61 -4.22 7.71
C TYR A 220 0.36 -3.42 8.14
N LEU A 221 -0.06 -3.58 9.40
CA LEU A 221 -1.25 -2.93 9.96
C LEU A 221 -1.10 -1.41 10.01
N VAL A 222 0.03 -0.90 10.51
CA VAL A 222 0.24 0.54 10.61
C VAL A 222 0.27 1.18 9.22
N LEU A 223 0.85 0.51 8.24
CA LEU A 223 0.84 0.98 6.85
C LEU A 223 -0.56 0.88 6.19
N LEU A 224 -1.33 -0.15 6.52
CA LEU A 224 -2.69 -0.31 5.98
C LEU A 224 -3.62 0.79 6.53
N LEU A 225 -3.55 1.03 7.84
CA LEU A 225 -4.47 1.90 8.57
C LEU A 225 -4.07 3.36 8.56
N ASP A 226 -2.78 3.66 8.70
CA ASP A 226 -2.27 5.03 8.81
C ASP A 226 -1.42 5.45 7.60
N GLY A 227 -0.77 4.50 6.92
CA GLY A 227 0.18 4.76 5.84
C GLY A 227 1.48 5.37 6.34
N GLY A 228 2.41 5.66 5.42
CA GLY A 228 3.72 6.23 5.71
C GLY A 228 4.84 5.26 5.41
N VAL A 229 5.88 5.25 6.25
CA VAL A 229 7.02 4.32 6.14
C VAL A 229 7.11 3.51 7.42
N TYR A 230 7.31 2.20 7.30
CA TYR A 230 7.78 1.36 8.40
C TYR A 230 9.23 0.99 8.15
N THR A 231 10.06 0.95 9.20
CA THR A 231 11.44 0.48 9.12
C THR A 231 11.93 -0.12 10.45
N ASP A 232 12.69 -1.22 10.39
CA ASP A 232 13.27 -1.85 11.59
C ASP A 232 14.37 -0.96 12.23
N THR A 233 14.64 -1.20 13.51
CA THR A 233 15.50 -0.33 14.33
C THR A 233 16.99 -0.38 13.96
N ASP A 234 17.44 -1.46 13.35
CA ASP A 234 18.80 -1.69 12.86
C ASP A 234 18.99 -1.25 11.40
N THR A 235 18.24 -0.22 10.99
CA THR A 235 18.36 0.40 9.67
C THR A 235 18.94 1.79 9.75
N ALA A 236 19.43 2.29 8.62
CA ALA A 236 19.80 3.69 8.45
C ALA A 236 19.29 4.25 7.12
N CYS A 237 18.72 5.44 7.16
CA CYS A 237 18.33 6.18 5.98
C CYS A 237 19.58 6.75 5.31
N ILE A 238 19.94 6.27 4.11
CA ILE A 238 21.07 6.80 3.34
C ILE A 238 20.63 8.04 2.55
N ARG A 239 19.41 8.01 2.00
CA ARG A 239 18.83 9.10 1.22
C ARG A 239 17.42 9.42 1.68
N PRO A 240 17.01 10.69 1.67
CA PRO A 240 15.67 11.11 2.06
C PRO A 240 14.59 10.34 1.28
N ILE A 241 13.46 10.08 1.92
CA ILE A 241 12.32 9.35 1.33
C ILE A 241 11.84 10.03 0.04
N SER A 242 11.95 11.37 -0.04
CA SER A 242 11.60 12.14 -1.24
C SER A 242 12.45 11.83 -2.47
N GLN A 243 13.59 11.15 -2.33
CA GLN A 243 14.46 10.72 -3.42
C GLN A 243 14.26 9.24 -3.81
N TRP A 244 13.45 8.49 -3.07
CA TRP A 244 13.22 7.08 -3.38
C TRP A 244 12.49 6.95 -4.72
N GLY A 245 13.00 6.08 -5.61
CA GLY A 245 12.46 5.93 -6.96
C GLY A 245 12.92 6.99 -7.98
N SER A 246 13.90 7.83 -7.64
CA SER A 246 14.49 8.76 -8.61
C SER A 246 14.94 8.00 -9.86
N ASN A 247 14.58 8.52 -11.04
CA ASN A 247 14.87 7.90 -12.34
C ASN A 247 14.22 6.51 -12.56
N ALA A 248 13.09 6.23 -11.91
CA ALA A 248 12.34 5.00 -12.15
C ALA A 248 11.95 4.85 -13.63
N LEU A 249 12.07 3.63 -14.16
CA LEU A 249 11.44 3.22 -15.41
C LEU A 249 9.97 2.99 -15.17
N ASN A 250 9.14 3.36 -16.13
CA ASN A 250 7.76 2.90 -16.16
C ASN A 250 7.69 1.55 -16.88
N PHE A 251 7.00 0.59 -16.27
CA PHE A 251 6.74 -0.68 -16.91
C PHE A 251 5.82 -0.48 -18.12
N HIS A 252 6.25 -0.98 -19.27
CA HIS A 252 5.49 -0.90 -20.51
C HIS A 252 4.57 -2.10 -20.64
N PHE A 253 3.26 -1.81 -20.68
CA PHE A 253 2.26 -2.85 -20.83
C PHE A 253 2.15 -3.28 -22.30
N ASN A 254 1.95 -4.57 -22.54
CA ASN A 254 1.71 -5.08 -23.90
C ASN A 254 0.49 -4.44 -24.59
N ASN A 255 -0.47 -3.93 -23.80
CA ASN A 255 -1.61 -3.20 -24.31
C ASN A 255 -1.40 -1.68 -24.19
N PRO A 256 -1.18 -0.97 -25.31
CA PRO A 256 -0.94 0.48 -25.29
C PRO A 256 -2.14 1.29 -24.78
N LEU A 257 -3.35 0.71 -24.73
CA LEU A 257 -4.52 1.38 -24.18
C LEU A 257 -4.40 1.64 -22.67
N ILE A 258 -3.57 0.87 -21.95
CA ILE A 258 -3.34 1.09 -20.52
C ILE A 258 -2.65 2.44 -20.29
N GLU A 259 -1.58 2.71 -21.05
CA GLU A 259 -0.82 3.96 -20.96
C GLU A 259 -1.62 5.14 -21.52
N ALA A 260 -2.45 4.91 -22.55
CA ALA A 260 -3.31 5.95 -23.12
C ALA A 260 -4.55 6.26 -22.27
N LEU A 261 -4.92 5.39 -21.31
CA LEU A 261 -6.18 5.51 -20.58
C LEU A 261 -6.39 6.88 -19.90
N PRO A 262 -5.40 7.48 -19.19
CA PRO A 262 -5.59 8.79 -18.59
C PRO A 262 -5.96 9.88 -19.60
N GLN A 263 -5.33 9.86 -20.78
CA GLN A 263 -5.61 10.79 -21.87
C GLN A 263 -7.01 10.53 -22.46
N LEU A 264 -7.37 9.27 -22.67
CA LEU A 264 -8.70 8.88 -23.17
C LEU A 264 -9.82 9.28 -22.20
N LEU A 265 -9.59 9.16 -20.89
CA LEU A 265 -10.50 9.63 -19.85
C LEU A 265 -10.62 11.16 -19.82
N SER A 266 -9.56 11.88 -20.19
CA SER A 266 -9.61 13.36 -20.29
C SER A 266 -10.43 13.83 -21.49
N LEU A 267 -10.35 13.09 -22.62
CA LEU A 267 -11.05 13.45 -23.87
C LEU A 267 -12.55 13.12 -23.84
N SER A 268 -12.96 12.19 -22.99
CA SER A 268 -14.35 11.74 -22.86
C SER A 268 -15.18 12.56 -21.86
N LYS A 269 -14.56 13.51 -21.14
CA LYS A 269 -15.28 14.46 -20.29
C LYS A 269 -15.68 15.66 -21.14
N ASP A 270 -16.96 15.75 -21.51
CA ASP A 270 -17.47 16.88 -22.29
C ASP A 270 -17.35 18.21 -21.54
N ASN A 271 -16.76 19.19 -22.23
CA ASN A 271 -16.52 20.54 -21.70
C ASN A 271 -17.76 21.43 -21.90
N GLU A 272 -18.46 21.77 -20.81
CA GLU A 272 -19.08 23.10 -20.65
C GLU A 272 -18.94 23.55 -19.18
N ASN A 273 -18.10 24.59 -18.93
CA ASN A 273 -17.81 25.26 -17.64
C ASN A 273 -16.72 24.72 -16.70
N SER A 274 -16.04 23.61 -16.98
CA SER A 274 -14.76 23.36 -16.30
C SER A 274 -13.66 24.16 -17.00
N LYS A 275 -13.43 25.38 -16.51
CA LYS A 275 -12.04 25.82 -16.29
C LYS A 275 -11.34 24.57 -15.78
N TYR A 276 -10.32 24.04 -16.48
CA TYR A 276 -9.52 22.93 -15.96
C TYR A 276 -9.45 23.15 -14.45
N PRO A 277 -9.90 22.21 -13.60
CA PRO A 277 -9.23 22.20 -12.35
C PRO A 277 -7.78 21.98 -12.79
N ASN A 278 -6.93 22.98 -12.59
CA ASN A 278 -5.49 22.79 -12.49
C ASN A 278 -5.15 21.75 -11.38
N GLU A 279 -6.09 20.88 -10.97
CA GLU A 279 -5.94 19.82 -9.98
C GLU A 279 -5.31 18.57 -10.58
N LEU A 280 -5.18 18.44 -11.92
CA LEU A 280 -4.22 17.47 -12.47
C LEU A 280 -2.76 17.89 -12.17
N GLU A 281 -2.48 19.17 -11.87
CA GLU A 281 -1.17 19.59 -11.34
C GLU A 281 -0.97 19.18 -9.87
N ASN A 282 -2.03 18.78 -9.15
CA ASN A 282 -1.99 18.40 -7.74
C ASN A 282 -2.25 16.91 -7.48
N ILE A 283 -2.42 16.07 -8.51
CA ILE A 283 -2.37 14.62 -8.31
C ILE A 283 -0.90 14.28 -8.11
N GLU A 284 -0.53 13.98 -6.87
CA GLU A 284 0.78 13.45 -6.55
C GLU A 284 0.97 12.15 -7.33
N ASP A 285 1.71 12.21 -8.44
CA ASP A 285 2.10 11.06 -9.27
C ASP A 285 3.20 10.22 -8.58
N SER A 286 3.13 10.13 -7.25
CA SER A 286 3.97 9.26 -6.46
C SER A 286 3.35 7.86 -6.38
N PRO A 287 4.19 6.81 -6.33
CA PRO A 287 3.70 5.45 -6.13
C PRO A 287 2.94 5.33 -4.81
N SER A 288 1.96 4.43 -4.79
CA SER A 288 1.17 4.10 -3.60
C SER A 288 1.84 3.05 -2.72
N LEU A 289 2.78 2.28 -3.25
CA LEU A 289 3.62 1.35 -2.50
C LEU A 289 5.05 1.41 -3.04
N ILE A 290 6.04 1.52 -2.16
CA ILE A 290 7.46 1.43 -2.49
C ILE A 290 8.06 0.26 -1.70
N ILE A 291 8.65 -0.67 -2.44
CA ILE A 291 9.31 -1.87 -1.92
C ILE A 291 10.66 -2.05 -2.63
N ALA A 292 11.50 -2.96 -2.15
CA ALA A 292 12.75 -3.33 -2.79
C ALA A 292 12.89 -4.85 -2.88
N LEU A 293 13.63 -5.32 -3.88
CA LEU A 293 14.06 -6.71 -3.92
C LEU A 293 15.13 -6.95 -2.84
N GLU A 294 14.94 -8.03 -2.09
CA GLU A 294 15.92 -8.58 -1.16
C GLU A 294 16.83 -9.57 -1.87
N ASN A 295 16.23 -10.48 -2.64
CA ASN A 295 16.94 -11.51 -3.39
C ASN A 295 16.46 -11.58 -4.84
N ASP A 296 17.38 -11.87 -5.75
CA ASP A 296 17.14 -12.09 -7.18
C ASP A 296 18.07 -13.20 -7.68
N SER A 297 17.70 -14.44 -7.36
CA SER A 297 18.44 -15.63 -7.78
C SER A 297 18.48 -15.86 -9.28
N PRO A 298 17.45 -15.54 -10.09
CA PRO A 298 17.58 -15.65 -11.54
C PRO A 298 18.67 -14.75 -12.12
N ALA A 299 18.84 -13.53 -11.60
CA ALA A 299 19.88 -12.61 -12.07
C ALA A 299 21.26 -12.96 -11.49
N SER A 300 21.34 -13.34 -10.21
CA SER A 300 22.62 -13.68 -9.57
C SER A 300 23.13 -15.07 -9.92
N GLY A 301 22.25 -15.97 -10.37
CA GLY A 301 22.52 -17.40 -10.53
C GLY A 301 22.69 -18.14 -9.19
N SER A 302 22.29 -17.55 -8.07
CA SER A 302 22.44 -18.15 -6.74
C SER A 302 21.37 -19.20 -6.43
N ASP A 303 21.68 -20.12 -5.52
CA ASP A 303 20.71 -21.06 -4.96
C ASP A 303 20.07 -20.40 -3.72
N TRP A 304 18.92 -19.76 -3.92
CA TRP A 304 18.20 -19.07 -2.84
C TRP A 304 17.90 -19.95 -1.62
N LYS A 305 17.74 -21.27 -1.80
CA LYS A 305 17.49 -22.19 -0.67
C LYS A 305 18.75 -22.38 0.16
N ALA A 306 19.90 -22.46 -0.50
CA ALA A 306 21.19 -22.52 0.18
C ALA A 306 21.51 -21.19 0.89
N ASP A 307 21.05 -20.08 0.31
CA ASP A 307 21.18 -18.72 0.87
C ASP A 307 20.11 -18.39 1.93
N THR A 308 19.33 -19.39 2.37
CA THR A 308 18.29 -19.29 3.43
C THR A 308 17.09 -18.39 3.13
N PHE A 309 16.94 -17.93 1.88
CA PHE A 309 15.72 -17.26 1.43
C PHE A 309 14.58 -18.26 1.26
N VAL A 310 13.34 -17.74 1.30
CA VAL A 310 12.13 -18.56 1.06
C VAL A 310 11.56 -18.35 -0.35
N ARG A 311 12.05 -17.35 -1.08
CA ARG A 311 11.72 -17.11 -2.50
C ARG A 311 12.99 -16.83 -3.30
N GLY A 312 13.02 -17.30 -4.55
CA GLY A 312 14.10 -17.00 -5.51
C GLY A 312 14.08 -15.55 -5.98
N LEU A 313 12.90 -14.92 -5.99
CA LEU A 313 12.73 -13.47 -6.03
C LEU A 313 12.02 -13.09 -4.74
N GLN A 314 12.70 -12.39 -3.83
CA GLN A 314 12.16 -12.04 -2.51
C GLN A 314 12.11 -10.52 -2.35
N VAL A 315 11.08 -10.03 -1.68
CA VAL A 315 10.89 -8.61 -1.36
C VAL A 315 11.30 -8.35 0.08
N VAL A 316 12.02 -7.23 0.29
CA VAL A 316 12.38 -6.73 1.63
C VAL A 316 11.11 -6.44 2.43
N GLN A 317 11.04 -6.95 3.66
CA GLN A 317 9.91 -6.72 4.56
C GLN A 317 10.19 -5.77 5.73
N TRP A 318 11.45 -5.48 6.03
CA TRP A 318 11.86 -4.61 7.15
C TRP A 318 11.85 -3.12 6.80
N THR A 319 11.58 -2.74 5.55
CA THR A 319 11.35 -1.34 5.16
C THR A 319 10.34 -1.28 4.02
N ILE A 320 9.24 -0.58 4.25
CA ILE A 320 8.11 -0.49 3.30
C ILE A 320 7.53 0.92 3.40
N ALA A 321 7.27 1.56 2.25
CA ALA A 321 6.48 2.80 2.21
C ALA A 321 5.13 2.55 1.54
N ALA A 322 4.03 2.98 2.15
CA ALA A 322 2.70 2.79 1.58
C ALA A 322 1.76 3.96 1.85
N LYS A 323 0.97 4.32 0.85
CA LYS A 323 -0.25 5.11 1.05
C LYS A 323 -1.29 4.24 1.75
N LYS A 324 -2.13 4.88 2.57
CA LYS A 324 -3.18 4.21 3.33
C LYS A 324 -4.06 3.30 2.45
N GLY A 325 -4.35 2.10 2.95
CA GLY A 325 -5.30 1.18 2.34
C GLY A 325 -4.79 0.37 1.14
N HIS A 326 -3.48 0.20 0.96
CA HIS A 326 -2.97 -0.61 -0.17
C HIS A 326 -3.41 -2.09 -0.06
N PRO A 327 -3.98 -2.72 -1.12
CA PRO A 327 -4.53 -4.08 -1.05
C PRO A 327 -3.54 -5.17 -0.64
N ILE A 328 -2.27 -5.07 -1.09
CA ILE A 328 -1.18 -5.97 -0.70
C ILE A 328 -1.09 -6.12 0.83
N LEU A 329 -1.29 -5.03 1.58
CA LEU A 329 -1.19 -5.06 3.04
C LEU A 329 -2.34 -5.84 3.67
N LEU A 330 -3.58 -5.63 3.20
CA LEU A 330 -4.73 -6.41 3.68
C LEU A 330 -4.59 -7.90 3.33
N ASP A 331 -4.05 -8.21 2.16
CA ASP A 331 -3.79 -9.57 1.69
C ASP A 331 -2.82 -10.32 2.63
N VAL A 332 -1.61 -9.77 2.86
CA VAL A 332 -0.62 -10.41 3.76
C VAL A 332 -1.11 -10.49 5.21
N ILE A 333 -1.83 -9.47 5.70
CA ILE A 333 -2.44 -9.50 7.05
C ILE A 333 -3.45 -10.63 7.14
N GLY A 334 -4.33 -10.77 6.15
CA GLY A 334 -5.33 -11.83 6.12
C GLY A 334 -4.72 -13.22 6.14
N HIS A 335 -3.68 -13.42 5.33
CA HIS A 335 -2.91 -14.66 5.29
C HIS A 335 -2.31 -15.00 6.66
N ALA A 336 -1.62 -14.05 7.30
CA ALA A 336 -1.01 -14.28 8.61
C ALA A 336 -2.06 -14.53 9.70
N LEU A 337 -3.15 -13.75 9.72
CA LEU A 337 -4.23 -13.92 10.70
C LEU A 337 -4.95 -15.26 10.57
N ASN A 338 -5.11 -15.80 9.36
CA ASN A 338 -5.66 -17.14 9.16
C ASN A 338 -4.79 -18.20 9.84
N LYS A 339 -3.46 -18.13 9.66
CA LYS A 339 -2.53 -19.04 10.34
C LYS A 339 -2.56 -18.86 11.86
N VAL A 340 -2.68 -17.63 12.37
CA VAL A 340 -2.87 -17.38 13.80
C VAL A 340 -4.16 -18.02 14.32
N GLU A 341 -5.26 -17.93 13.58
CA GLU A 341 -6.52 -18.58 13.96
C GLU A 341 -6.41 -20.12 13.97
N GLU A 342 -5.69 -20.71 13.00
CA GLU A 342 -5.39 -22.14 12.97
C GLU A 342 -4.58 -22.58 14.19
N LEU A 343 -3.52 -21.85 14.54
CA LEU A 343 -2.68 -22.12 15.71
C LEU A 343 -3.49 -22.06 17.01
N ARG A 344 -4.35 -21.04 17.15
CA ARG A 344 -5.20 -20.88 18.32
C ARG A 344 -6.14 -22.07 18.51
N LYS A 345 -6.72 -22.59 17.41
CA LYS A 345 -7.57 -23.79 17.42
C LYS A 345 -6.79 -25.06 17.72
N ALA A 346 -5.56 -25.19 17.21
CA ALA A 346 -4.71 -26.36 17.47
C ALA A 346 -4.28 -26.44 18.94
N GLN A 347 -3.96 -25.29 19.55
CA GLN A 347 -3.59 -25.22 20.98
C GLN A 347 -4.78 -25.56 21.89
N GLU A 348 -6.01 -25.18 21.52
CA GLU A 348 -7.22 -25.62 22.23
C GLU A 348 -7.45 -27.15 22.14
N GLY A 349 -6.86 -27.81 21.14
CA GLY A 349 -6.95 -29.25 20.90
C GLY A 349 -5.78 -30.09 21.41
N ASP A 350 -4.88 -29.54 22.23
CA ASP A 350 -3.65 -30.18 22.73
C ASP A 350 -2.71 -30.73 21.64
N VAL A 351 -2.69 -30.11 20.45
CA VAL A 351 -1.75 -30.47 19.38
C VAL A 351 -0.50 -29.59 19.47
N GLU A 352 0.66 -30.22 19.59
CA GLU A 352 1.95 -29.53 19.58
C GLU A 352 2.28 -29.07 18.15
N VAL A 353 2.42 -27.75 17.97
CA VAL A 353 2.74 -27.13 16.68
C VAL A 353 4.19 -26.62 16.73
N ASN A 354 5.09 -27.30 16.04
CA ASN A 354 6.51 -26.91 15.91
C ASN A 354 6.72 -26.26 14.55
N ASP A 355 6.79 -24.94 14.53
CA ASP A 355 6.42 -24.17 13.33
C ASP A 355 7.29 -22.89 13.19
N GLU A 356 8.31 -22.67 14.04
CA GLU A 356 9.17 -21.47 13.99
C GLU A 356 9.86 -21.26 12.63
N GLN A 357 10.24 -22.34 11.94
CA GLN A 357 10.83 -22.26 10.59
C GLN A 357 9.83 -21.84 9.51
N GLU A 358 8.53 -22.00 9.77
CA GLU A 358 7.52 -21.56 8.83
C GLU A 358 7.14 -20.07 9.03
N ILE A 359 7.56 -19.36 10.10
CA ILE A 359 7.17 -17.94 10.33
C ILE A 359 7.41 -17.07 9.09
N LEU A 360 8.49 -17.34 8.36
CA LEU A 360 8.85 -16.69 7.09
C LEU A 360 7.76 -16.80 6.00
N GLU A 361 6.92 -17.83 6.08
CA GLU A 361 5.82 -18.18 5.18
C GLU A 361 4.45 -17.67 5.66
N TRP A 362 4.35 -17.15 6.89
CA TRP A 362 3.06 -16.72 7.49
C TRP A 362 2.93 -15.21 7.48
N SER A 363 3.91 -14.56 8.11
CA SER A 363 3.97 -13.12 8.32
C SER A 363 5.27 -12.54 7.78
N GLY A 364 6.27 -13.40 7.57
CA GLY A 364 7.57 -13.02 7.08
C GLY A 364 7.65 -12.75 5.57
N PRO A 365 8.88 -12.73 5.01
CA PRO A 365 9.13 -12.19 3.68
C PRO A 365 8.52 -13.04 2.56
N GLY A 366 8.32 -14.35 2.77
CA GLY A 366 7.68 -15.23 1.79
C GLY A 366 6.21 -14.87 1.59
N ALA A 367 5.47 -14.68 2.68
CA ALA A 367 4.07 -14.26 2.65
C ALA A 367 3.90 -12.88 2.01
N PHE A 368 4.75 -11.92 2.38
CA PHE A 368 4.71 -10.57 1.83
C PHE A 368 5.05 -10.56 0.33
N THR A 369 6.08 -11.31 -0.08
CA THR A 369 6.47 -11.46 -1.49
C THR A 369 5.32 -12.05 -2.32
N ASP A 370 4.66 -13.11 -1.84
CA ASP A 370 3.53 -13.70 -2.56
C ASP A 370 2.36 -12.70 -2.69
N ALA A 371 2.05 -11.93 -1.64
CA ALA A 371 1.00 -10.90 -1.70
C ALA A 371 1.33 -9.80 -2.72
N VAL A 372 2.59 -9.35 -2.78
CA VAL A 372 3.06 -8.37 -3.76
C VAL A 372 2.87 -8.88 -5.18
N PHE A 373 3.43 -10.05 -5.50
CA PHE A 373 3.39 -10.57 -6.86
C PHE A 373 2.00 -11.06 -7.26
N ARG A 374 1.16 -11.52 -6.32
CA ARG A 374 -0.25 -11.81 -6.58
C ARG A 374 -1.01 -10.56 -6.99
N TYR A 375 -0.84 -9.46 -6.26
CA TYR A 375 -1.45 -8.18 -6.62
C TYR A 375 -0.98 -7.69 -8.00
N LEU A 376 0.33 -7.69 -8.24
CA LEU A 376 0.90 -7.27 -9.52
C LEU A 376 0.43 -8.13 -10.69
N LEU A 377 0.34 -9.46 -10.50
CA LEU A 377 -0.18 -10.38 -11.50
C LEU A 377 -1.65 -10.07 -11.83
N ILE A 378 -2.49 -9.95 -10.81
CA ILE A 378 -3.95 -9.80 -10.98
C ILE A 378 -4.31 -8.40 -11.50
N ARG A 379 -3.63 -7.36 -10.99
CA ARG A 379 -3.95 -5.96 -11.30
C ARG A 379 -3.29 -5.47 -12.58
N TYR A 380 -2.10 -5.97 -12.90
CA TYR A 380 -1.24 -5.45 -13.97
C TYR A 380 -0.82 -6.50 -15.01
N GLY A 381 -1.08 -7.80 -14.76
CA GLY A 381 -0.58 -8.87 -15.62
C GLY A 381 0.94 -9.00 -15.53
N PHE A 382 1.54 -8.55 -14.43
CA PHE A 382 2.99 -8.52 -14.24
C PHE A 382 3.45 -9.81 -13.55
N HIS A 383 4.38 -10.52 -14.20
CA HIS A 383 4.91 -11.81 -13.77
C HIS A 383 6.21 -11.66 -12.97
N PRO A 384 6.52 -12.59 -12.04
CA PRO A 384 7.72 -12.51 -11.22
C PRO A 384 9.02 -12.33 -12.00
N ASN A 385 9.22 -13.08 -13.08
CA ASN A 385 10.44 -12.98 -13.90
C ASN A 385 10.69 -11.58 -14.49
N GLN A 386 9.67 -10.74 -14.62
CA GLN A 386 9.77 -9.36 -15.12
C GLN A 386 10.37 -8.40 -14.08
N ALA A 387 10.48 -8.83 -12.81
CA ALA A 387 11.19 -8.10 -11.76
C ALA A 387 12.65 -8.54 -11.61
N SER A 388 13.14 -9.52 -12.37
CA SER A 388 14.54 -9.95 -12.28
C SER A 388 15.46 -9.06 -13.12
N GLY A 389 16.69 -8.84 -12.63
CA GLY A 389 17.74 -8.11 -13.32
C GLY A 389 17.59 -6.59 -13.29
N LEU A 390 16.88 -6.06 -12.29
CA LEU A 390 16.69 -4.61 -12.15
C LEU A 390 17.99 -3.91 -11.75
N ASP A 391 18.46 -2.98 -12.58
CA ASP A 391 19.58 -2.06 -12.29
C ASP A 391 19.10 -0.70 -11.76
N ARG A 392 17.81 -0.41 -11.94
CA ARG A 392 17.14 0.84 -11.56
C ARG A 392 15.69 0.59 -11.12
N PRO A 393 15.06 1.55 -10.43
CA PRO A 393 13.70 1.38 -9.96
C PRO A 393 12.72 1.15 -11.12
N LEU A 394 11.74 0.28 -10.91
CA LEU A 394 10.70 -0.04 -11.88
C LEU A 394 9.33 0.28 -11.28
N ARG A 395 8.58 1.17 -11.92
CA ARG A 395 7.21 1.54 -11.55
C ARG A 395 6.21 0.74 -12.37
N ILE A 396 5.39 -0.05 -11.68
CA ILE A 396 4.27 -0.82 -12.23
C ILE A 396 2.97 -0.21 -11.70
N GLY A 397 2.41 0.73 -12.45
CA GLY A 397 1.22 1.47 -12.03
C GLY A 397 1.44 2.21 -10.70
N ASP A 398 0.78 1.75 -9.65
CA ASP A 398 0.86 2.31 -8.31
C ASP A 398 1.94 1.68 -7.41
N VAL A 399 2.66 0.67 -7.86
CA VAL A 399 3.76 0.03 -7.12
C VAL A 399 5.11 0.41 -7.72
N LEU A 400 6.08 0.76 -6.88
CA LEU A 400 7.47 0.97 -7.25
C LEU A 400 8.34 -0.13 -6.63
N ILE A 401 9.04 -0.88 -7.48
CA ILE A 401 10.02 -1.89 -7.08
C ILE A 401 11.42 -1.32 -7.25
N MET A 402 12.14 -1.22 -6.15
CA MET A 402 13.54 -0.81 -6.13
C MET A 402 14.45 -2.04 -6.35
N PRO A 403 15.61 -1.88 -7.01
CA PRO A 403 16.60 -2.95 -7.21
C PRO A 403 17.06 -3.61 -5.92
N VAL A 404 17.70 -4.78 -6.07
CA VAL A 404 18.47 -5.41 -5.00
C VAL A 404 19.46 -4.39 -4.40
N HIS A 405 19.67 -4.45 -3.09
CA HIS A 405 20.48 -3.51 -2.28
C HIS A 405 19.85 -2.14 -2.00
N SER A 406 18.72 -1.77 -2.62
CA SER A 406 18.14 -0.44 -2.37
C SER A 406 17.71 -0.25 -0.91
N PHE A 407 17.06 -1.28 -0.33
CA PHE A 407 16.66 -1.29 1.09
C PHE A 407 17.52 -2.21 1.98
N ARG A 408 18.68 -2.63 1.46
CA ARG A 408 19.61 -3.52 2.17
C ARG A 408 21.06 -3.24 1.80
N ALA A 409 21.39 -1.97 1.61
CA ALA A 409 22.75 -1.60 1.30
C ALA A 409 23.68 -2.14 2.39
N ASP A 410 24.84 -2.64 1.97
CA ASP A 410 25.87 -3.21 2.83
C ASP A 410 27.22 -2.66 2.40
N ALA A 411 27.86 -1.92 3.31
CA ALA A 411 29.16 -1.29 3.05
C ALA A 411 30.28 -2.32 2.83
N SER A 412 30.07 -3.58 3.22
CA SER A 412 31.01 -4.68 3.00
C SER A 412 30.96 -5.27 1.59
N GLU A 413 29.88 -5.02 0.84
CA GLU A 413 29.65 -5.57 -0.50
C GLU A 413 30.09 -4.62 -1.65
N GLY A 414 30.78 -3.52 -1.32
CA GLY A 414 31.32 -2.58 -2.30
C GLY A 414 30.26 -1.66 -2.91
N TYR A 415 30.43 -1.25 -4.17
CA TYR A 415 29.46 -0.37 -4.84
C TYR A 415 28.24 -1.15 -5.32
N GLN A 416 27.09 -0.92 -4.67
CA GLN A 416 25.81 -1.59 -4.95
C GLN A 416 24.85 -0.71 -5.78
N GLY A 417 25.38 0.23 -6.58
CA GLY A 417 24.59 1.08 -7.47
C GLY A 417 24.06 2.37 -6.85
N ASP A 418 23.47 3.22 -7.70
CA ASP A 418 23.01 4.56 -7.32
C ASP A 418 21.68 4.56 -6.55
N ASN A 419 21.04 3.41 -6.34
CA ASN A 419 19.71 3.31 -5.73
C ASN A 419 19.74 2.83 -4.27
N GLN A 420 20.93 2.79 -3.65
CA GLN A 420 21.09 2.54 -2.22
C GLN A 420 20.45 3.69 -1.42
N VAL A 421 19.33 3.42 -0.77
CA VAL A 421 18.58 4.42 -0.02
C VAL A 421 18.38 4.05 1.45
N VAL A 422 18.46 2.77 1.79
CA VAL A 422 18.44 2.28 3.18
C VAL A 422 19.53 1.23 3.38
N TRP A 423 20.25 1.38 4.49
CA TRP A 423 21.26 0.46 5.01
C TRP A 423 20.63 -0.44 6.08
N HIS A 424 21.08 -1.70 6.20
CA HIS A 424 20.60 -2.65 7.22
C HIS A 424 21.78 -3.35 7.91
N GLY A 425 21.82 -3.34 9.25
CA GLY A 425 22.86 -3.96 10.08
C GLY A 425 23.27 -3.08 11.27
N ASN A 426 24.44 -3.32 11.90
CA ASN A 426 24.87 -2.61 13.13
C ASN A 426 26.04 -1.61 13.00
N LYS A 427 26.53 -1.28 11.80
CA LYS A 427 27.66 -0.35 11.56
C LYS A 427 27.62 0.33 10.19
N LEU A 428 27.14 1.58 10.16
CA LEU A 428 27.63 2.56 9.18
C LEU A 428 29.08 2.91 9.55
N ASN A 429 30.06 2.16 9.04
CA ASN A 429 31.43 2.66 9.07
C ASN A 429 31.46 3.91 8.19
N HIS A 430 31.71 5.07 8.78
CA HIS A 430 32.05 6.30 8.07
C HIS A 430 33.35 6.09 7.27
N ALA A 431 33.27 5.44 6.11
CA ALA A 431 34.25 5.60 5.07
C ALA A 431 33.97 6.96 4.40
N GLY A 432 34.51 8.03 4.99
CA GLY A 432 34.82 9.21 4.20
C GLY A 432 35.73 8.79 3.02
N PRO A 433 35.81 9.58 1.94
CA PRO A 433 36.67 9.25 0.82
C PRO A 433 38.13 9.23 1.30
N SER A 434 38.65 8.05 1.65
CA SER A 434 40.02 7.88 2.06
C SER A 434 40.87 7.76 0.80
N ASP A 435 41.60 8.83 0.54
CA ASP A 435 42.85 8.86 -0.22
C ASP A 435 43.60 7.51 -0.10
N SER A 436 43.57 6.71 -1.15
CA SER A 436 44.48 5.59 -1.34
C SER A 436 44.90 5.48 -2.80
N ALA A 437 45.24 6.62 -3.40
CA ALA A 437 46.22 6.68 -4.47
C ALA A 437 47.61 6.80 -3.84
N ASN A 438 48.30 5.67 -3.71
CA ASN A 438 49.73 5.45 -3.39
C ASN A 438 49.87 4.46 -2.23
N ASP A 439 50.03 3.18 -2.53
CA ASP A 439 51.31 2.50 -2.36
C ASP A 439 51.22 1.07 -2.92
N LYS A 440 52.36 0.44 -3.20
CA LYS A 440 52.59 -0.87 -3.85
C LYS A 440 52.90 -0.80 -5.35
N ARG A 441 54.02 -0.15 -5.65
CA ARG A 441 55.03 -0.76 -6.53
C ARG A 441 56.06 -1.49 -5.66
N SER A 442 56.67 -2.52 -6.26
CA SER A 442 57.77 -3.35 -5.75
C SER A 442 57.28 -4.48 -4.82
N ASP A 443 57.57 -5.77 -5.05
CA ASP A 443 58.64 -6.40 -5.80
C ASP A 443 58.23 -7.78 -6.34
N ILE A 444 58.74 -8.07 -7.54
CA ILE A 444 58.77 -9.40 -8.17
C ILE A 444 60.25 -9.84 -8.20
N SER A 445 60.50 -11.01 -7.60
CA SER A 445 61.55 -12.01 -7.95
C SER A 445 63.02 -11.72 -7.56
N PRO A 446 63.87 -12.77 -7.42
CA PRO A 446 63.76 -14.16 -7.90
C PRO A 446 63.06 -15.14 -6.96
#